data_AF-A0A9D6FWU2-F1
#
_entry.id   AF-A0A9D6FWU2-F1
#
_cell.length_a   1.000
_cell.length_b   1.000
_cell.length_c   1.000
_cell.angle_alpha   90.00
_cell.angle_beta   90.00
_cell.angle_gamma   90.00
#
_symmetry.space_group_name_H-M   'P 1'
#
loop_
_entity.id
_entity.type
_entity.pdbx_description
1 polymer ?
#
loop_
_entity_poly.entity_id
_entity_poly.type
_entity_poly.pdbx_seq_one_letter_code
_entity_poly.pdbx_strand_id
1 'polypeptide(L)' 'MSAPSQVLQVVGAGPAGLAAAITLARAGCRVIVHEAQREVGYRFGGDLQGLENWSTKGDVLDALR' A
#
# COMPACT_ATOMS: atom_id res chain seq x y z
N MET A 1 -3.97 21.26 29.71
CA MET A 1 -4.92 20.63 28.76
C MET A 1 -4.10 19.80 27.80
N SER A 2 -4.34 18.49 27.72
CA SER A 2 -3.67 17.64 26.72
C SER A 2 -4.28 17.94 25.35
N ALA A 3 -3.44 18.08 24.31
CA ALA A 3 -3.90 18.27 22.94
C ALA A 3 -4.84 17.11 22.55
N PRO A 4 -5.86 17.34 21.70
CA PRO A 4 -6.69 16.26 21.20
C PRO A 4 -5.79 15.20 20.55
N SER A 5 -6.08 13.92 20.80
CA SER A 5 -5.35 12.81 20.19
C SER A 5 -5.58 12.85 18.68
N GLN A 6 -4.65 13.49 17.96
CA GLN A 6 -4.74 13.70 16.53
C GLN A 6 -4.63 12.35 15.82
N VAL A 7 -5.68 12.00 15.07
CA VAL A 7 -5.71 10.80 14.24
C VAL A 7 -5.01 11.13 12.92
N LEU A 8 -4.00 10.33 12.57
CA LEU A 8 -3.26 10.47 11.32
C LEU A 8 -4.01 9.80 10.17
N GLN A 9 -4.06 10.46 9.02
CA GLN A 9 -4.76 9.98 7.83
C GLN A 9 -3.73 9.57 6.79
N VAL A 10 -3.85 8.37 6.23
CA VAL A 10 -3.04 7.88 5.12
C VAL A 10 -3.97 7.65 3.94
N VAL A 11 -3.66 8.23 2.78
CA VAL A 11 -4.43 8.06 1.55
C VAL A 11 -3.68 7.12 0.61
N GLY A 12 -4.34 6.01 0.25
CA GLY A 12 -3.82 4.90 -0.54
C GLY A 12 -3.38 3.71 0.31
N ALA A 13 -3.90 2.52 0.01
CA ALA A 13 -3.55 1.25 0.64
C ALA A 13 -2.71 0.34 -0.27
N GLY A 14 -1.79 0.95 -1.02
CA GLY A 14 -0.66 0.24 -1.64
C GLY A 14 0.49 0.01 -0.65
N PRO A 15 1.59 -0.65 -1.08
CA PRO A 15 2.72 -0.99 -0.21
C PRO A 15 3.28 0.19 0.59
N ALA A 16 3.46 1.36 -0.05
CA ALA A 16 3.98 2.55 0.62
C ALA A 16 3.02 3.08 1.70
N GLY A 17 1.72 3.14 1.42
CA GLY A 17 0.71 3.62 2.37
C GLY A 17 0.56 2.69 3.57
N LEU A 18 0.51 1.38 3.32
CA LEU A 18 0.47 0.37 4.39
C LEU A 18 1.75 0.38 5.24
N ALA A 19 2.93 0.49 4.62
CA ALA A 19 4.19 0.59 5.35
C ALA A 19 4.23 1.83 6.27
N ALA A 20 3.78 2.99 5.77
CA ALA A 20 3.66 4.21 6.56
C ALA A 20 2.68 4.02 7.74
N ALA A 21 1.49 3.49 7.48
CA ALA A 21 0.47 3.26 8.50
C ALA A 21 0.95 2.29 9.59
N ILE A 22 1.61 1.19 9.23
CA ILE A 22 2.19 0.22 10.17
C ILE A 22 3.26 0.89 11.03
N THR A 23 4.13 1.70 10.41
CA THR A 23 5.21 2.40 11.13
C THR A 23 4.64 3.39 12.15
N LEU A 24 3.65 4.19 11.77
CA LEU A 24 2.96 5.13 12.65
C LEU A 24 2.19 4.43 13.78
N ALA A 25 1.49 3.33 13.47
CA ALA A 25 0.80 2.53 14.48
C ALA A 25 1.77 1.94 15.52
N ARG A 26 2.94 1.44 15.08
CA ARG A 26 4.00 0.97 15.97
C ARG A 26 4.59 2.08 16.85
N ALA A 27 4.54 3.33 16.41
CA ALA A 27 4.92 4.50 17.19
C ALA A 27 3.83 4.95 18.18
N GLY A 28 2.71 4.23 18.29
CA GLY A 28 1.60 4.54 19.20
C GLY A 28 0.60 5.56 18.63
N CYS A 29 0.72 5.93 17.35
CA CYS A 29 -0.24 6.83 16.71
C CYS A 29 -1.52 6.08 16.32
N ARG A 30 -2.67 6.73 16.45
CA ARG A 30 -3.93 6.24 15.84
C ARG A 30 -3.95 6.66 14.38
N VAL A 31 -4.10 5.69 13.47
CA VAL A 31 -4.05 5.90 12.02
C VAL A 31 -5.33 5.39 11.37
N ILE A 32 -5.83 6.11 10.37
CA ILE A 32 -6.88 5.67 9.46
C ILE A 32 -6.30 5.65 8.03
N VAL A 33 -6.48 4.53 7.33
CA VAL A 33 -6.06 4.37 5.93
C VAL A 33 -7.30 4.43 5.05
N HIS A 34 -7.23 5.22 3.97
CA HIS A 34 -8.28 5.33 2.97
C HIS A 34 -7.82 4.70 1.66
N GLU A 35 -8.64 3.83 1.08
CA GLU A 35 -8.40 3.24 -0.24
C GLU A 35 -9.62 3.52 -1.12
N ALA A 36 -9.38 3.90 -2.37
CA ALA A 36 -10.44 4.15 -3.34
C ALA A 36 -11.04 2.83 -3.88
N GLN A 37 -10.26 1.76 -3.85
CA GLN A 37 -10.65 0.43 -4.31
C GLN A 37 -11.29 -0.41 -3.21
N ARG A 38 -11.92 -1.53 -3.61
CA ARG A 38 -12.65 -2.43 -2.70
C ARG A 38 -11.76 -3.04 -1.62
N GLU A 39 -10.48 -3.25 -1.94
CA GLU A 39 -9.53 -3.99 -1.12
C GLU A 39 -8.11 -3.41 -1.26
N VAL A 40 -7.25 -3.66 -0.28
CA VAL A 40 -5.86 -3.16 -0.26
C VAL A 40 -5.03 -3.84 -1.35
N GLY A 41 -3.95 -3.21 -1.82
CA GLY A 41 -3.10 -3.80 -2.87
C GLY A 41 -3.81 -4.00 -4.22
N TYR A 42 -4.93 -3.31 -4.46
CA TYR A 42 -5.74 -3.49 -5.68
C TYR A 42 -4.97 -3.18 -6.98
N ARG A 43 -4.02 -2.24 -6.95
CA ARG A 43 -3.10 -2.02 -8.07
C ARG A 43 -2.21 -3.26 -8.23
N PHE A 44 -2.00 -3.70 -9.47
CA PHE A 44 -1.20 -4.89 -9.83
C PHE A 44 -1.87 -6.25 -9.52
N GLY A 45 -3.17 -6.40 -9.78
CA GLY A 45 -3.82 -7.72 -9.71
C GLY A 45 -3.89 -8.34 -8.32
N GLY A 46 -3.95 -7.53 -7.26
CA GLY A 46 -3.88 -8.01 -5.87
C GLY A 46 -2.46 -8.12 -5.34
N ASP A 47 -1.64 -7.08 -5.59
CA ASP A 47 -0.26 -6.93 -5.11
C ASP A 47 0.79 -7.84 -5.78
N LEU A 48 0.47 -8.43 -6.94
CA LEU A 48 1.46 -9.13 -7.77
C LEU A 48 2.29 -8.10 -8.54
N GLN A 49 3.44 -7.75 -7.99
CA GLN A 49 4.44 -6.99 -8.74
C GLN A 49 5.20 -7.94 -9.65
N GLY A 50 5.09 -7.72 -10.96
CA GLY A 50 5.96 -8.35 -11.94
C GLY A 50 7.39 -7.89 -11.70
N LEU A 51 8.22 -8.78 -11.16
CA LEU A 51 9.67 -8.57 -11.08
C LEU A 51 10.29 -9.19 -12.32
N GLU A 52 10.71 -8.35 -13.25
CA GLU A 52 11.42 -8.79 -14.45
C GLU A 52 12.94 -8.61 -14.26
N ASN A 53 13.72 -9.49 -14.89
CA ASN A 53 15.17 -9.48 -14.85
C ASN A 53 15.79 -9.55 -16.27
N TRP A 54 15.01 -9.25 -17.30
CA TRP A 54 15.32 -9.33 -18.74
C TRP A 54 15.95 -10.65 -19.21
N SER A 55 15.82 -11.73 -18.43
CA SER A 55 16.38 -13.03 -18.80
C SER A 55 15.62 -13.74 -19.92
N THR A 56 14.42 -13.25 -20.26
CA THR A 56 13.59 -13.78 -21.35
C THR A 56 13.10 -12.66 -22.26
N LYS A 57 12.71 -13.01 -23.49
CA LYS A 57 12.18 -12.04 -24.48
C LYS A 57 10.69 -11.70 -24.29
N GLY A 58 9.99 -12.39 -23.39
CA GLY A 58 8.58 -12.16 -23.12
C GLY A 58 8.38 -11.05 -22.09
N ASP A 59 7.38 -10.19 -22.29
CA ASP A 59 6.98 -9.17 -21.31
C ASP A 59 6.22 -9.83 -20.16
N VAL A 60 6.64 -9.59 -18.90
CA VAL A 60 5.96 -10.11 -17.72
C VAL A 60 4.52 -9.58 -17.59
N LEU A 61 4.25 -8.40 -18.14
CA LEU A 61 2.92 -7.81 -18.17
C LEU A 61 1.98 -8.57 -19.11
N ASP A 62 2.50 -9.27 -20.12
CA ASP A 62 1.67 -10.13 -21.00
C ASP A 62 1.13 -11.35 -20.25
N ALA A 63 1.83 -11.84 -19.22
CA ALA A 63 1.39 -12.97 -18.38
C ALA A 63 0.33 -12.58 -17.33
N LEU A 64 0.07 -11.27 -17.16
CA LEU A 64 -0.89 -10.72 -16.20
C LEU A 64 -2.15 -10.13 -16.88
N ARG A 65 -2.27 -10.28 -18.20
CA ARG A 65 -3.49 -9.96 -18.97
C ARG A 65 -4.49 -11.11 -18.93
#